data_AF-A0A1G7GAS5-F1
#
_entry.id   AF-A0A1G7GAS5-F1
#
_cell.length_a   1.000
_cell.length_b   1.000
_cell.length_c   1.000
_cell.angle_alpha   90.00
_cell.angle_beta   90.00
_cell.angle_gamma   90.00
#
_symmetry.space_group_name_H-M   'P 1'
#
loop_
_entity.id
_entity.type
_entity.pdbx_description
1 polymer ?
#
loop_
_entity_poly.entity_id
_entity_poly.type
_entity_poly.pdbx_seq_one_letter_code
_entity_poly.pdbx_strand_id
1 'polypeptide(L)'
;MIVGNGPSLNRTDPWWPDETVVFAFNGAWRLHLAGRLTPTWHVVEDRLVAEEEAAALKAIDWAPLVVPRDHRDIIPPGPGRLHVPVNWSFYDGVRAPAVPGFATTGDGPLFAGQSVAYLALQLAFLMGCDPVYLVGVDLDYRIPVSARVSGRVVTSTGPDPNHHDPDYFGPGRRWHLPKPDRMLAAFRHAAVVYAHHGRRLFNATPGGRLTGVPRGRL
;
A
#
# COMPACT_ATOMS: atom_id res chain seq x y z
N MET A 1 -2.91 0.44 -12.39
CA MET A 1 -1.81 1.11 -11.67
C MET A 1 -1.95 0.91 -10.18
N ILE A 2 -0.86 0.54 -9.51
CA ILE A 2 -0.75 0.53 -8.05
C ILE A 2 0.21 1.65 -7.67
N VAL A 3 -0.32 2.72 -7.10
CA VAL A 3 0.43 3.93 -6.74
C VAL A 3 0.75 3.89 -5.25
N GLY A 4 2.05 3.76 -4.95
CA GLY A 4 2.58 3.84 -3.61
C GLY A 4 2.62 5.25 -3.05
N ASN A 5 3.43 5.44 -2.02
CA ASN A 5 3.64 6.75 -1.41
C ASN A 5 5.13 7.11 -1.30
N GLY A 6 6.03 6.29 -1.87
CA GLY A 6 7.47 6.46 -1.71
C GLY A 6 8.05 7.66 -2.47
N PRO A 7 9.28 8.08 -2.12
CA PRO A 7 9.89 9.31 -2.62
C PRO A 7 10.12 9.31 -4.13
N SER A 8 10.16 8.15 -4.80
CA SER A 8 10.30 8.10 -6.25
C SER A 8 9.16 8.82 -6.99
N LEU A 9 7.98 8.97 -6.37
CA LEU A 9 6.85 9.69 -6.99
C LEU A 9 7.17 11.15 -7.32
N ASN A 10 8.15 11.77 -6.65
CA ASN A 10 8.60 13.12 -7.00
C ASN A 10 9.48 13.16 -8.26
N ARG A 11 9.79 11.99 -8.83
CA ARG A 11 10.55 11.82 -10.07
C ARG A 11 9.77 11.02 -11.11
N THR A 12 8.48 10.82 -10.87
CA THR A 12 7.57 10.15 -11.79
C THR A 12 6.59 11.19 -12.29
N ASP A 13 6.54 11.40 -13.60
CA ASP A 13 5.43 12.12 -14.22
C ASP A 13 4.24 11.16 -14.33
N PRO A 14 3.14 11.39 -13.60
CA PRO A 14 2.00 10.51 -13.68
C PRO A 14 1.27 10.74 -15.01
N TRP A 15 1.51 9.85 -15.96
CA TRP A 15 0.66 9.68 -17.13
C TRP A 15 0.33 8.21 -17.28
N TRP A 16 -0.95 7.92 -17.45
CA TRP A 16 -1.45 6.59 -17.81
C TRP A 16 -2.73 6.74 -18.63
N PRO A 17 -3.11 5.73 -19.43
CA PRO A 17 -4.33 5.76 -20.24
C PRO A 17 -5.59 6.00 -19.40
N ASP A 18 -6.61 6.64 -19.96
CA ASP A 18 -7.86 7.00 -19.25
C ASP A 18 -8.59 5.79 -18.66
N GLU A 19 -8.50 4.63 -19.30
CA GLU A 19 -9.12 3.36 -18.85
C GLU A 19 -8.38 2.70 -17.67
N THR A 20 -7.29 3.31 -17.20
CA THR A 20 -6.46 2.73 -16.15
C THR A 20 -7.20 2.70 -14.81
N VAL A 21 -7.40 1.50 -14.26
CA VAL A 21 -7.79 1.34 -12.85
C VAL A 21 -6.60 1.70 -11.97
N VAL A 22 -6.76 2.71 -11.12
CA VAL A 22 -5.72 3.21 -10.21
C VAL A 22 -6.08 2.87 -8.76
N PHE A 23 -5.17 2.20 -8.07
CA PHE A 23 -5.22 2.03 -6.62
C PHE A 23 -4.20 2.96 -5.97
N ALA A 24 -4.64 3.74 -4.98
CA ALA A 24 -3.76 4.42 -4.05
C ALA A 24 -4.17 4.07 -2.62
N PHE A 25 -3.33 4.41 -1.63
CA PHE A 25 -3.56 3.90 -0.29
C PHE A 25 -3.01 4.75 0.84
N ASN A 26 -3.53 4.49 2.04
CA ASN A 26 -3.18 5.17 3.29
C ASN A 26 -3.27 6.69 3.10
N GLY A 27 -2.17 7.42 3.33
CA GLY A 27 -2.10 8.88 3.24
C GLY A 27 -2.15 9.44 1.81
N ALA A 28 -2.33 8.60 0.77
CA ALA A 28 -2.39 9.05 -0.61
C ALA A 28 -3.57 9.99 -0.92
N TRP A 29 -4.52 10.19 0.01
CA TRP A 29 -5.56 11.22 -0.11
C TRP A 29 -4.94 12.63 -0.25
N ARG A 30 -3.73 12.84 0.27
CA ARG A 30 -2.96 14.08 0.09
C ARG A 30 -2.61 14.34 -1.37
N LEU A 31 -2.30 13.30 -2.14
CA LEU A 31 -2.06 13.42 -3.58
C LEU A 31 -3.31 13.89 -4.33
N HIS A 32 -4.49 13.42 -3.90
CA HIS A 32 -5.76 13.87 -4.45
C HIS A 32 -6.04 15.34 -4.12
N LEU A 33 -5.91 15.75 -2.85
CA LEU A 33 -6.12 17.14 -2.48
C LEU A 33 -5.12 18.10 -3.13
N ALA A 34 -3.92 17.63 -3.45
CA ALA A 34 -2.92 18.37 -4.20
C ALA A 34 -3.16 18.39 -5.72
N GLY A 35 -4.23 17.77 -6.23
CA GLY A 35 -4.55 17.68 -7.65
C GLY A 35 -3.57 16.81 -8.47
N ARG A 36 -2.75 15.98 -7.80
CA ARG A 36 -1.73 15.14 -8.46
C ARG A 36 -2.24 13.76 -8.87
N LEU A 37 -3.31 13.28 -8.22
CA LEU A 37 -3.84 11.94 -8.43
C LEU A 37 -5.29 11.81 -7.95
N THR A 38 -6.21 11.38 -8.82
CA THR A 38 -7.51 10.88 -8.39
C THR A 38 -7.58 9.38 -8.67
N PRO A 39 -7.40 8.52 -7.66
CA PRO A 39 -7.40 7.08 -7.88
C PRO A 39 -8.83 6.54 -8.04
N THR A 40 -8.97 5.43 -8.76
CA THR A 40 -10.24 4.69 -8.91
C THR A 40 -10.65 4.02 -7.60
N TRP A 41 -9.67 3.58 -6.80
CA TRP A 41 -9.87 2.95 -5.50
C TRP A 41 -8.87 3.48 -4.49
N HIS A 42 -9.34 3.76 -3.28
CA HIS A 42 -8.48 4.06 -2.14
C HIS A 42 -8.48 2.88 -1.16
N VAL A 43 -7.33 2.49 -0.65
CA VAL A 43 -7.19 1.38 0.30
C VAL A 43 -6.52 1.88 1.57
N VAL A 44 -7.02 1.52 2.75
CA VAL A 44 -6.29 1.73 4.01
C VAL A 44 -6.03 0.37 4.66
N GLU A 45 -4.77 0.04 4.95
CA GLU A 45 -4.43 -1.18 5.70
C GLU A 45 -3.68 -0.86 6.99
N ASP A 46 -2.83 0.16 7.01
CA ASP A 46 -2.04 0.42 8.22
C ASP A 46 -2.97 0.95 9.33
N ARG A 47 -3.01 0.24 10.46
CA ARG A 47 -3.89 0.60 11.58
C ARG A 47 -3.55 1.97 12.19
N LEU A 48 -2.27 2.33 12.30
CA LEU A 48 -1.86 3.63 12.83
C LEU A 48 -2.29 4.76 11.89
N VAL A 49 -2.17 4.54 10.57
CA VAL A 49 -2.72 5.49 9.59
C VAL A 49 -4.25 5.58 9.71
N ALA A 50 -4.95 4.44 9.81
CA ALA A 50 -6.39 4.43 9.99
C ALA A 50 -6.82 5.22 11.22
N GLU A 51 -6.11 5.08 12.34
CA GLU A 51 -6.37 5.79 13.60
C GLU A 51 -6.06 7.29 13.50
N GLU A 52 -4.85 7.65 13.06
CA GLU A 52 -4.36 9.03 13.07
C GLU A 52 -4.90 9.89 11.92
N GLU A 53 -5.37 9.26 10.85
CA GLU A 53 -5.94 9.93 9.68
C GLU A 53 -7.42 9.57 9.47
N ALA A 54 -8.09 9.02 10.49
CA ALA A 54 -9.48 8.59 10.41
C ALA A 54 -10.41 9.67 9.85
N ALA A 55 -10.22 10.94 10.26
CA ALA A 55 -11.04 12.05 9.78
C ALA A 55 -10.90 12.26 8.26
N ALA A 56 -9.67 12.30 7.74
CA ALA A 56 -9.41 12.46 6.31
C ALA A 56 -9.91 11.24 5.51
N LEU A 57 -9.65 10.03 5.99
CA LEU A 57 -10.11 8.80 5.35
C LEU A 57 -11.64 8.70 5.31
N LYS A 58 -12.33 9.09 6.40
CA LYS A 58 -13.80 9.11 6.43
C LYS A 58 -14.41 10.18 5.52
N ALA A 59 -13.66 11.23 5.20
CA ALA A 59 -14.10 12.31 4.31
C ALA A 59 -13.91 11.99 2.82
N ILE A 60 -13.32 10.84 2.47
CA ILE A 60 -13.21 10.40 1.08
C ILE A 60 -14.61 10.12 0.53
N ASP A 61 -15.00 10.88 -0.49
CA ASP A 61 -16.25 10.77 -1.25
C ASP A 61 -16.01 10.64 -2.77
N TRP A 62 -14.77 10.83 -3.22
CA TRP A 62 -14.34 10.84 -4.61
C TRP A 62 -13.88 9.46 -5.14
N ALA A 63 -13.71 8.47 -4.26
CA ALA A 63 -13.46 7.07 -4.63
C ALA A 63 -14.01 6.09 -3.59
N PRO A 64 -14.31 4.84 -3.97
CA PRO A 64 -14.55 3.79 -3.00
C PRO A 64 -13.32 3.55 -2.11
N LEU A 65 -13.57 3.40 -0.80
CA LEU A 65 -12.57 3.14 0.22
C LEU A 65 -12.65 1.68 0.67
N VAL A 66 -11.59 0.91 0.44
CA VAL A 66 -11.44 -0.45 0.96
C VAL A 66 -10.80 -0.40 2.35
N VAL A 67 -11.44 -1.07 3.31
CA VAL A 67 -11.06 -1.07 4.72
C VAL A 67 -11.01 -2.53 5.23
N PRO A 68 -9.96 -2.98 5.92
CA PRO A 68 -9.98 -4.23 6.65
C PRO A 68 -11.13 -4.26 7.63
N ARG A 69 -11.88 -5.37 7.67
CA ARG A 69 -13.04 -5.54 8.56
C ARG A 69 -12.69 -5.29 10.03
N ASP A 70 -11.45 -5.57 10.42
CA ASP A 70 -10.93 -5.39 11.78
C ASP A 70 -10.69 -3.92 12.15
N HIS A 71 -10.81 -2.98 11.20
CA HIS A 71 -10.71 -1.53 11.42
C HIS A 71 -12.07 -0.83 11.40
N ARG A 72 -13.18 -1.59 11.43
CA ARG A 72 -14.55 -1.03 11.39
C ARG A 72 -14.90 -0.14 12.60
N ASP A 73 -14.19 -0.31 13.71
CA ASP A 73 -14.29 0.53 14.91
C ASP A 73 -13.69 1.92 14.67
N ILE A 74 -12.64 2.01 13.86
CA ILE A 74 -11.97 3.27 13.50
C ILE A 74 -12.68 3.96 12.33
N ILE A 75 -12.97 3.19 11.28
CA ILE A 75 -13.64 3.64 10.06
C ILE A 75 -14.91 2.79 9.89
N PRO A 76 -16.07 3.26 10.39
CA PRO A 76 -17.30 2.48 10.34
C PRO A 76 -17.85 2.34 8.91
N PRO A 77 -18.71 1.33 8.67
CA PRO A 77 -19.46 1.20 7.43
C PRO A 77 -20.16 2.50 7.03
N GLY A 78 -20.26 2.76 5.73
CA GLY A 78 -20.87 3.95 5.18
C GLY A 78 -20.85 3.92 3.65
N PRO A 79 -21.47 4.91 2.99
CA PRO A 79 -21.45 5.01 1.53
C PRO A 79 -20.03 4.97 0.98
N GLY A 80 -19.81 4.19 -0.08
CA GLY A 80 -18.50 4.05 -0.72
C GLY A 80 -17.45 3.28 0.10
N ARG A 81 -17.77 2.71 1.27
CA ARG A 81 -16.80 1.97 2.10
C ARG A 81 -17.02 0.46 2.00
N LEU A 82 -15.98 -0.26 1.62
CA LEU A 82 -16.00 -1.71 1.49
C LEU A 82 -15.15 -2.35 2.60
N HIS A 83 -15.82 -3.00 3.55
CA HIS A 83 -15.16 -3.72 4.63
C HIS A 83 -14.84 -5.16 4.25
N VAL A 84 -13.57 -5.45 3.97
CA VAL A 84 -13.11 -6.75 3.48
C VAL A 84 -12.41 -7.55 4.59
N PRO A 85 -12.61 -8.88 4.68
CA PRO A 85 -11.83 -9.69 5.60
C PRO A 85 -10.36 -9.73 5.16
N VAL A 86 -9.44 -9.59 6.13
CA VAL A 86 -8.00 -9.63 5.89
C VAL A 86 -7.35 -10.66 6.79
N ASN A 87 -6.50 -11.52 6.22
CA ASN A 87 -5.68 -12.46 6.96
C ASN A 87 -4.34 -11.81 7.33
N TRP A 88 -4.10 -11.66 8.62
CA TRP A 88 -2.92 -11.00 9.19
C TRP A 88 -1.81 -11.97 9.63
N SER A 89 -1.90 -13.26 9.33
CA SER A 89 -0.94 -14.27 9.81
C SER A 89 0.52 -13.96 9.43
N PHE A 90 0.76 -13.30 8.29
CA PHE A 90 2.11 -12.90 7.88
C PHE A 90 2.70 -11.72 8.68
N TYR A 91 1.88 -11.04 9.49
CA TYR A 91 2.30 -10.05 10.47
C TYR A 91 2.67 -10.65 11.83
N ASP A 92 2.41 -11.94 12.04
CA ASP A 92 2.82 -12.63 13.26
C ASP A 92 4.37 -12.65 13.36
N GLY A 93 4.88 -12.31 14.53
CA GLY A 93 6.32 -12.34 14.82
C GLY A 93 6.82 -13.73 15.21
N VAL A 94 5.92 -14.62 15.67
CA VAL A 94 6.24 -15.91 16.28
C VAL A 94 5.90 -17.06 15.35
N ARG A 95 4.75 -17.01 14.66
CA ARG A 95 4.24 -18.11 13.83
C ARG A 95 3.88 -17.69 12.40
N ALA A 96 4.55 -16.67 11.86
CA ALA A 96 4.30 -16.26 10.48
C ALA A 96 4.66 -17.38 9.48
N PRO A 97 3.82 -17.60 8.45
CA PRO A 97 4.18 -18.50 7.36
C PRO A 97 5.40 -17.98 6.60
N ALA A 98 6.15 -18.89 5.96
CA ALA A 98 7.35 -18.53 5.19
C ALA A 98 7.03 -17.68 3.95
N VAL A 99 5.83 -17.86 3.39
CA VAL A 99 5.32 -17.13 2.22
C VAL A 99 3.94 -16.57 2.57
N PRO A 100 3.63 -15.31 2.25
CA PRO A 100 2.29 -14.78 2.48
C PRO A 100 1.27 -15.48 1.56
N GLY A 101 0.02 -15.58 2.00
CA GLY A 101 -1.06 -15.97 1.08
C GLY A 101 -1.32 -14.90 0.02
N PHE A 102 -2.08 -15.24 -1.01
CA PHE A 102 -2.54 -14.31 -2.04
C PHE A 102 -3.93 -14.74 -2.51
N ALA A 103 -4.91 -13.83 -2.48
CA ALA A 103 -6.27 -14.13 -2.92
C ALA A 103 -6.33 -14.17 -4.46
N THR A 104 -6.64 -15.36 -5.01
CA THR A 104 -6.87 -15.56 -6.46
C THR A 104 -8.35 -15.71 -6.82
N THR A 105 -9.21 -15.87 -5.81
CA THR A 105 -10.68 -15.86 -5.93
C THR A 105 -11.28 -14.89 -4.92
N GLY A 106 -12.54 -14.49 -5.13
CA GLY A 106 -13.28 -13.64 -4.19
C GLY A 106 -13.77 -14.38 -2.93
N ASP A 107 -13.60 -15.70 -2.88
CA ASP A 107 -14.12 -16.58 -1.83
C ASP A 107 -13.15 -16.68 -0.65
N GLY A 108 -12.83 -15.54 -0.02
CA GLY A 108 -11.91 -15.55 1.11
C GLY A 108 -11.40 -14.18 1.54
N PRO A 109 -10.50 -14.15 2.54
CA PRO A 109 -9.82 -12.93 2.92
C PRO A 109 -8.79 -12.52 1.88
N LEU A 110 -8.54 -11.22 1.79
CA LEU A 110 -7.26 -10.75 1.26
C LEU A 110 -6.15 -11.07 2.28
N PHE A 111 -4.91 -11.16 1.84
CA PHE A 111 -3.79 -11.49 2.71
C PHE A 111 -2.90 -10.28 2.92
N ALA A 112 -2.64 -9.93 4.17
CA ALA A 112 -1.76 -8.81 4.48
C ALA A 112 -0.29 -9.18 4.18
N GLY A 113 0.41 -8.35 3.43
CA GLY A 113 1.74 -8.66 2.88
C GLY A 113 2.89 -7.83 3.43
N GLN A 114 2.74 -7.26 4.63
CA GLN A 114 3.64 -6.24 5.20
C GLN A 114 3.60 -4.90 4.46
N SER A 115 2.70 -4.73 3.48
CA SER A 115 2.53 -3.51 2.69
C SER A 115 1.13 -3.43 2.11
N VAL A 116 0.52 -2.23 2.15
CA VAL A 116 -0.82 -1.95 1.60
C VAL A 116 -0.91 -2.17 0.11
N ALA A 117 0.20 -1.96 -0.60
CA ALA A 117 0.31 -2.28 -2.02
C ALA A 117 0.01 -3.76 -2.28
N TYR A 118 0.25 -4.66 -1.33
CA TYR A 118 -0.02 -6.09 -1.49
C TYR A 118 -1.51 -6.42 -1.46
N LEU A 119 -2.32 -5.70 -0.67
CA LEU A 119 -3.77 -5.80 -0.76
C LEU A 119 -4.28 -5.23 -2.08
N ALA A 120 -3.74 -4.08 -2.51
CA ALA A 120 -4.10 -3.47 -3.79
C ALA A 120 -3.77 -4.38 -4.98
N LEU A 121 -2.64 -5.11 -4.93
CA LEU A 121 -2.29 -6.13 -5.94
C LEU A 121 -3.29 -7.29 -6.00
N GLN A 122 -3.81 -7.74 -4.86
CA GLN A 122 -4.82 -8.79 -4.82
C GLN A 122 -6.16 -8.26 -5.36
N LEU A 123 -6.56 -7.05 -4.99
CA LEU A 123 -7.77 -6.41 -5.53
C LEU A 123 -7.69 -6.25 -7.05
N ALA A 124 -6.58 -5.72 -7.57
CA ALA A 124 -6.35 -5.60 -9.01
C ALA A 124 -6.41 -6.97 -9.71
N PHE A 125 -5.84 -8.01 -9.09
CA PHE A 125 -5.91 -9.37 -9.60
C PHE A 125 -7.36 -9.89 -9.65
N LEU A 126 -8.12 -9.75 -8.56
CA LEU A 126 -9.51 -10.20 -8.50
C LEU A 126 -10.41 -9.45 -9.47
N MET A 127 -10.09 -8.19 -9.77
CA MET A 127 -10.77 -7.37 -10.77
C MET A 127 -10.34 -7.66 -12.22
N GLY A 128 -9.42 -8.60 -12.43
CA GLY A 128 -8.96 -8.98 -13.78
C GLY A 128 -8.06 -7.96 -14.45
N CYS A 129 -7.44 -7.03 -13.69
CA CYS A 129 -6.50 -6.06 -14.24
C CYS A 129 -5.26 -6.79 -14.81
N ASP A 130 -4.97 -6.56 -16.09
CA ASP A 130 -3.73 -6.98 -16.75
C ASP A 130 -3.44 -6.04 -17.94
N PRO A 131 -2.23 -5.46 -18.05
CA PRO A 131 -1.10 -5.55 -17.11
C PRO A 131 -1.31 -4.72 -15.82
N VAL A 132 -0.54 -5.06 -14.77
CA VAL A 132 -0.45 -4.29 -13.53
C VAL A 132 0.95 -3.70 -13.37
N TYR A 133 1.01 -2.42 -13.03
CA TYR A 133 2.26 -1.69 -12.81
C TYR A 133 2.29 -1.10 -11.39
N LEU A 134 3.42 -1.29 -10.70
CA LEU A 134 3.76 -0.68 -9.41
C LEU A 134 4.56 0.61 -9.65
N VAL A 135 4.16 1.72 -9.04
CA VAL A 135 4.90 2.99 -9.07
C VAL A 135 4.92 3.60 -7.68
N GLY A 136 6.02 4.25 -7.25
CA GLY A 136 6.10 4.78 -5.88
C GLY A 136 6.30 3.70 -4.80
N VAL A 137 6.79 2.51 -5.18
CA VAL A 137 7.03 1.37 -4.28
C VAL A 137 8.54 1.15 -4.15
N ASP A 138 9.19 2.03 -3.39
CA ASP A 138 10.65 2.10 -3.29
C ASP A 138 11.28 0.96 -2.47
N LEU A 139 10.65 0.53 -1.37
CA LEU A 139 11.24 -0.40 -0.37
C LEU A 139 12.62 0.01 0.18
N ASP A 140 12.96 1.30 0.17
CA ASP A 140 14.21 1.84 0.71
C ASP A 140 13.96 2.68 1.97
N TYR A 141 13.51 2.01 3.03
CA TYR A 141 13.17 2.69 4.29
C TYR A 141 14.40 3.05 5.11
N ARG A 142 14.35 4.22 5.74
CA ARG A 142 15.32 4.75 6.69
C ARG A 142 14.60 5.15 7.96
N ILE A 143 15.15 4.74 9.10
CA ILE A 143 14.69 5.18 10.42
C ILE A 143 15.64 6.32 10.83
N PRO A 144 15.17 7.58 10.90
CA PRO A 144 16.00 8.68 11.37
C PRO A 144 16.55 8.39 12.77
N VAL A 145 17.81 8.74 13.02
CA VAL A 145 18.45 8.55 14.34
C VAL A 145 17.69 9.28 15.45
N SER A 146 17.05 10.40 15.12
CA SER A 146 16.25 11.18 16.04
C SER A 146 14.87 10.58 16.33
N ALA A 147 14.42 9.58 15.58
CA ALA A 147 13.09 8.98 15.75
C ALA A 147 13.03 8.15 17.04
N ARG A 148 11.88 8.17 17.71
CA ARG A 148 11.67 7.38 18.93
C ARG A 148 11.06 6.04 18.55
N VAL A 149 11.70 4.94 18.94
CA VAL A 149 11.21 3.58 18.64
C VAL A 149 10.75 2.92 19.93
N SER A 150 9.51 2.44 19.94
CA SER A 150 8.93 1.67 21.05
C SER A 150 8.25 0.42 20.50
N GLY A 151 8.86 -0.74 20.75
CA GLY A 151 8.41 -2.00 20.19
C GLY A 151 8.42 -1.98 18.65
N ARG A 152 7.22 -2.03 18.05
CA ARG A 152 7.03 -2.00 16.58
C ARG A 152 6.59 -0.63 16.07
N VAL A 153 6.49 0.36 16.93
CA VAL A 153 6.01 1.70 16.58
C VAL A 153 7.18 2.67 16.58
N VAL A 154 7.29 3.43 15.50
CA VAL A 154 8.22 4.56 15.35
C VAL A 154 7.41 5.84 15.49
N THR A 155 7.86 6.77 16.33
CA THR A 155 7.33 8.14 16.41
C THR A 155 8.34 9.09 15.78
N SER A 156 7.90 9.80 14.76
CA SER A 156 8.74 10.75 14.02
C SER A 156 9.01 12.01 14.85
N THR A 157 10.21 12.56 14.70
CA THR A 157 10.64 13.81 15.36
C THR A 157 11.07 14.89 14.37
N GLY A 158 11.00 14.58 13.08
CA GLY A 158 11.39 15.45 11.97
C GLY A 158 10.65 15.05 10.69
N PRO A 159 11.06 15.60 9.53
CA PRO A 159 10.50 15.25 8.23
C PRO A 159 10.63 13.77 7.91
N ASP A 160 9.66 13.23 7.18
CA ASP A 160 9.62 11.85 6.72
C ASP A 160 10.50 11.66 5.46
N PRO A 161 11.58 10.87 5.52
CA PRO A 161 12.41 10.60 4.36
C PRO A 161 11.89 9.45 3.48
N ASN A 162 10.84 8.72 3.93
CA ASN A 162 10.41 7.46 3.34
C ASN A 162 9.21 7.61 2.40
N HIS A 163 8.63 8.80 2.34
CA HIS A 163 7.48 9.11 1.51
C HIS A 163 7.74 10.34 0.64
N HIS A 164 6.89 10.54 -0.38
CA HIS A 164 6.96 11.67 -1.30
C HIS A 164 6.68 13.01 -0.63
N ASP A 165 5.92 13.00 0.46
CA ASP A 165 5.56 14.17 1.26
C ASP A 165 6.33 14.10 2.59
N PRO A 166 7.19 15.08 2.92
CA PRO A 166 7.92 15.12 4.18
C PRO A 166 7.01 15.21 5.42
N ASP A 167 5.75 15.61 5.25
CA ASP A 167 4.78 15.69 6.35
C ASP A 167 3.95 14.41 6.49
N TYR A 168 4.12 13.41 5.62
CA TYR A 168 3.35 12.16 5.61
C TYR A 168 3.42 11.44 6.98
N PHE A 169 4.63 11.15 7.46
CA PHE A 169 4.90 10.85 8.87
C PHE A 169 5.78 11.92 9.50
N GLY A 170 5.33 13.19 9.43
CA GLY A 170 6.01 14.33 10.05
C GLY A 170 6.07 14.26 11.59
N PRO A 171 6.63 15.29 12.26
CA PRO A 171 6.85 15.29 13.70
C PRO A 171 5.61 14.91 14.53
N GLY A 172 5.76 13.96 15.46
CA GLY A 172 4.69 13.46 16.32
C GLY A 172 3.84 12.34 15.73
N ARG A 173 3.88 12.11 14.41
CA ARG A 173 3.17 11.01 13.76
C ARG A 173 3.79 9.66 14.10
N ARG A 174 2.96 8.62 14.13
CA ARG A 174 3.39 7.24 14.40
C ARG A 174 3.22 6.37 13.17
N TRP A 175 4.15 5.43 13.01
CA TRP A 175 4.11 4.44 11.93
C TRP A 175 4.75 3.12 12.38
N HIS A 176 4.43 2.04 11.69
CA HIS A 176 4.98 0.74 12.01
C HIS A 176 6.41 0.57 11.49
N LEU A 177 7.27 -0.02 12.31
CA LEU A 177 8.62 -0.38 11.95
C LEU A 177 8.60 -1.24 10.67
N PRO A 178 9.23 -0.79 9.57
CA PRO A 178 9.08 -1.43 8.28
C PRO A 178 9.77 -2.79 8.32
N LYS A 179 9.25 -3.74 7.53
CA LYS A 179 9.85 -5.07 7.34
C LYS A 179 10.19 -5.29 5.86
N PRO A 180 11.17 -4.56 5.28
CA PRO A 180 11.43 -4.58 3.85
C PRO A 180 11.69 -5.98 3.29
N ASP A 181 12.38 -6.85 4.04
CA ASP A 181 12.64 -8.23 3.60
C ASP A 181 11.35 -9.05 3.46
N ARG A 182 10.39 -8.88 4.39
CA ARG A 182 9.09 -9.55 4.31
C ARG A 182 8.21 -8.93 3.23
N MET A 183 8.23 -7.60 3.08
CA MET A 183 7.56 -6.91 1.96
C MET A 183 8.09 -7.43 0.62
N LEU A 184 9.41 -7.54 0.47
CA LEU A 184 10.06 -8.06 -0.73
C LEU A 184 9.65 -9.50 -1.02
N ALA A 185 9.59 -10.36 0.01
CA ALA A 185 9.08 -11.72 -0.13
C ALA A 185 7.62 -11.73 -0.62
N ALA A 186 6.77 -10.82 -0.11
CA ALA A 186 5.39 -10.67 -0.57
C ALA A 186 5.34 -10.26 -2.04
N PHE A 187 6.04 -9.22 -2.47
CA PHE A 187 6.03 -8.80 -3.88
C PHE A 187 6.57 -9.86 -4.84
N ARG A 188 7.60 -10.60 -4.44
CA ARG A 188 8.11 -11.76 -5.21
C ARG A 188 7.04 -12.84 -5.34
N HIS A 189 6.33 -13.14 -4.25
CA HIS A 189 5.21 -14.07 -4.28
C HIS A 189 4.09 -13.58 -5.22
N ALA A 190 3.72 -12.30 -5.17
CA ALA A 190 2.74 -11.74 -6.11
C ALA A 190 3.21 -11.89 -7.56
N ALA A 191 4.48 -11.60 -7.87
CA ALA A 191 5.00 -11.78 -9.23
C ALA A 191 4.89 -13.22 -9.72
N VAL A 192 5.17 -14.20 -8.85
CA VAL A 192 4.99 -15.63 -9.15
C VAL A 192 3.51 -15.96 -9.40
N VAL A 193 2.59 -15.48 -8.56
CA VAL A 193 1.15 -15.71 -8.74
C VAL A 193 0.65 -15.10 -10.05
N TYR A 194 0.97 -13.84 -10.33
CA TYR A 194 0.60 -13.19 -11.59
C TYR A 194 1.10 -13.99 -12.79
N ALA A 195 2.39 -14.36 -12.80
CA ALA A 195 2.99 -15.13 -13.88
C ALA A 195 2.35 -16.53 -14.04
N HIS A 196 2.06 -17.22 -12.94
CA HIS A 196 1.39 -18.52 -12.94
C HIS A 196 0.01 -18.45 -13.61
N HIS A 197 -0.69 -17.33 -13.46
CA HIS A 197 -1.99 -17.08 -14.09
C HIS A 197 -1.89 -16.39 -15.47
N GLY A 198 -0.70 -16.33 -16.07
CA GLY A 198 -0.49 -15.70 -17.38
C GLY A 198 -0.69 -14.18 -17.41
N ARG A 199 -0.63 -13.53 -16.23
CA ARG A 199 -0.80 -12.08 -16.07
C ARG A 199 0.53 -11.40 -15.82
N ARG A 200 0.59 -10.11 -16.15
CA ARG A 200 1.81 -9.31 -16.14
C ARG A 200 1.81 -8.35 -14.97
N LEU A 201 2.85 -8.44 -14.15
CA LEU A 201 3.13 -7.52 -13.05
C LEU A 201 4.51 -6.88 -13.27
N PHE A 202 4.54 -5.55 -13.34
CA PHE A 202 5.74 -4.79 -13.58
C PHE A 202 6.04 -3.79 -12.46
N ASN A 203 7.33 -3.56 -12.22
CA ASN A 203 7.82 -2.47 -11.39
C ASN A 203 8.25 -1.28 -12.28
N ALA A 204 7.44 -0.23 -12.29
CA ALA A 204 7.68 1.04 -12.96
C ALA A 204 8.25 2.12 -12.03
N THR A 205 8.56 1.80 -10.77
CA THR A 205 9.17 2.73 -9.81
C THR A 205 10.60 3.09 -10.27
N PRO A 206 10.95 4.38 -10.44
CA PRO A 206 12.34 4.76 -10.74
C PRO A 206 13.27 4.46 -9.55
N GLY A 207 14.25 3.57 -9.74
CA GLY A 207 15.18 3.17 -8.69
C GLY A 207 14.53 2.25 -7.64
N GLY A 208 14.85 2.46 -6.36
CA GLY A 208 14.34 1.65 -5.25
C GLY A 208 14.96 0.24 -5.13
N ARG A 209 14.59 -0.45 -4.05
CA ARG A 209 15.07 -1.80 -3.67
C ARG A 209 14.07 -2.92 -3.97
N LEU A 210 12.93 -2.61 -4.60
CA LEU A 210 12.00 -3.65 -5.06
C LEU A 210 12.61 -4.47 -6.19
N THR A 211 13.05 -5.69 -5.85
CA THR A 211 13.66 -6.68 -6.76
C THR A 211 12.80 -7.94 -6.87
N GLY A 212 12.92 -8.67 -7.98
CA GLY A 212 12.16 -9.90 -8.22
C GLY A 212 10.73 -9.68 -8.76
N VAL A 213 10.31 -8.43 -8.93
CA VAL A 213 9.26 -8.05 -9.87
C VAL A 213 9.94 -7.50 -11.14
N PRO A 214 9.61 -7.98 -12.35
CA PRO A 214 10.20 -7.50 -13.59
C PRO A 214 10.06 -5.98 -13.73
N ARG A 215 11.11 -5.29 -14.18
CA ARG A 215 11.04 -3.86 -14.49
C ARG A 215 10.26 -3.65 -15.78
N GLY A 216 9.43 -2.61 -15.82
CA GLY A 216 8.67 -2.24 -17.02
C GLY A 216 8.38 -0.74 -17.02
N ARG A 217 8.18 -0.18 -18.21
CA ARG A 217 7.65 1.18 -18.39
C ARG A 217 6.20 1.08 -18.83
N LEU A 218 5.43 2.10 -18.47
CA LEU A 218 4.13 2.37 -19.08
C LEU A 218 4.33 2.79 -20.54
#